data_AF-A0A4Q9DGP4-F1
#
_entry.id   AF-A0A4Q9DGP4-F1
#
_cell.length_a   1.000
_cell.length_b   1.000
_cell.length_c   1.000
_cell.angle_alpha   90.00
_cell.angle_beta   90.00
_cell.angle_gamma   90.00
#
_symmetry.space_group_name_H-M   'P 1'
#
loop_
_entity.id
_entity.type
_entity.pdbx_description
1 polymer ?
#
loop_
_entity_poly.entity_id
_entity_poly.type
_entity_poly.pdbx_seq_one_letter_code
_entity_poly.pdbx_strand_id
1 'polypeptide(L)'
;MNMKRVKSVISTLIVMVSLFAAAPFALAAEHDHNHGTENAVAAGSDSGLISVSAISALTTIVAAATLIIRLRASAPRLSKMTAMMASMAVAMITGLIGGTLLGIWLQSLFFSTVFGVTIGVAAGMLAGQTHSWLAVLDGMLSGVMSGMMGAMLGVMILQEHPLLMILFMDVIMLVAVGSLYQAIAAEDNQSEWQDQQLKTAERTGAE
;
A
#
# COMPACT_ATOMS: atom_id res chain seq x y z
N MET A 1 -11.04 21.05 -10.16
CA MET A 1 -10.01 20.21 -9.51
C MET A 1 -8.58 20.74 -9.79
N ASN A 2 -7.78 21.03 -8.76
CA ASN A 2 -6.45 21.66 -8.91
C ASN A 2 -5.42 20.63 -9.39
N MET A 3 -5.24 20.52 -10.72
CA MET A 3 -4.34 19.60 -11.44
C MET A 3 -2.90 19.56 -10.87
N LYS A 4 -2.50 20.61 -10.12
CA LYS A 4 -1.23 20.69 -9.39
C LYS A 4 -1.10 19.67 -8.24
N ARG A 5 -2.19 19.34 -7.52
CA ARG A 5 -2.11 18.38 -6.39
C ARG A 5 -2.02 16.92 -6.84
N VAL A 6 -2.72 16.57 -7.92
CA VAL A 6 -2.63 15.22 -8.53
C VAL A 6 -1.25 15.00 -9.15
N LYS A 7 -0.73 16.01 -9.86
CA LYS A 7 0.67 15.99 -10.34
C LYS A 7 1.67 15.93 -9.19
N SER A 8 1.42 16.59 -8.07
CA SER A 8 2.29 16.56 -6.90
C SER A 8 2.37 15.16 -6.30
N VAL A 9 1.27 14.43 -6.16
CA VAL A 9 1.26 13.09 -5.55
C VAL A 9 1.83 12.03 -6.51
N ILE A 10 1.53 12.14 -7.81
CA ILE A 10 2.18 11.32 -8.83
C ILE A 10 3.69 11.60 -8.84
N SER A 11 4.09 12.87 -8.67
CA SER A 11 5.49 13.23 -8.50
C SER A 11 6.08 12.65 -7.21
N THR A 12 5.36 12.61 -6.09
CA THR A 12 5.86 11.96 -4.86
C THR A 12 5.98 10.45 -5.02
N LEU A 13 5.04 9.82 -5.73
CA LEU A 13 5.05 8.39 -6.04
C LEU A 13 6.24 8.06 -6.96
N ILE A 14 6.48 8.88 -7.99
CA ILE A 14 7.63 8.76 -8.90
C ILE A 14 8.95 9.05 -8.16
N VAL A 15 8.99 10.01 -7.23
CA VAL A 15 10.17 10.29 -6.40
C VAL A 15 10.45 9.14 -5.42
N MET A 16 9.43 8.52 -4.83
CA MET A 16 9.59 7.32 -3.99
C MET A 16 10.08 6.12 -4.82
N VAL A 17 9.51 5.90 -6.01
CA VAL A 17 9.94 4.85 -6.96
C VAL A 17 11.39 5.08 -7.43
N SER A 18 11.78 6.32 -7.72
CA SER A 18 13.15 6.65 -8.14
C SER A 18 14.17 6.61 -7.00
N LEU A 19 13.78 6.94 -5.76
CA LEU A 19 14.62 6.70 -4.58
C LEU A 19 14.86 5.19 -4.35
N PHE A 20 13.84 4.36 -4.61
CA PHE A 20 13.89 2.90 -4.43
C PHE A 20 14.69 2.17 -5.50
N ALA A 21 14.61 2.63 -6.75
CA ALA A 21 15.40 2.07 -7.84
C ALA A 21 16.89 2.42 -7.72
N ALA A 22 17.25 3.45 -6.95
CA ALA A 22 18.63 3.85 -6.74
C ALA A 22 19.28 3.18 -5.51
N ALA A 23 18.53 2.92 -4.43
CA ALA A 23 19.12 2.45 -3.16
C ALA A 23 19.85 1.09 -3.23
N PRO A 24 19.31 0.02 -3.84
CA PRO A 24 20.02 -1.25 -3.94
C PRO A 24 21.15 -1.22 -4.99
N PHE A 25 21.11 -0.31 -5.96
CA PHE A 25 22.15 -0.18 -6.99
C PHE A 25 23.28 0.78 -6.59
N ALA A 26 23.01 1.79 -5.76
CA ALA A 26 24.01 2.72 -5.24
C ALA A 26 24.89 2.06 -4.16
N LEU A 27 24.31 1.20 -3.31
CA LEU A 27 25.07 0.39 -2.34
C LEU A 27 25.95 -0.69 -3.00
N ALA A 28 25.61 -1.11 -4.23
CA ALA A 28 26.44 -2.00 -5.03
C ALA A 28 27.61 -1.27 -5.72
N ALA A 29 27.55 0.06 -5.86
CA ALA A 29 28.56 0.85 -6.56
C ALA A 29 29.74 1.30 -5.68
N GLU A 30 29.65 1.14 -4.35
CA GLU A 30 30.71 1.54 -3.41
C GLU A 30 31.73 0.41 -3.10
N HIS A 31 31.53 -0.79 -3.65
CA HIS A 31 32.40 -1.95 -3.43
C HIS A 31 33.08 -2.43 -4.73
N ASP A 32 33.64 -1.49 -5.50
CA ASP A 32 34.60 -1.81 -6.57
C ASP A 32 36.02 -1.70 -6.02
N HIS A 33 36.52 -2.84 -5.52
CA HIS A 33 37.90 -3.32 -5.67
C HIS A 33 38.08 -4.63 -4.90
N ASN A 34 37.39 -5.72 -5.31
CA ASN A 34 38.01 -7.05 -5.30
C ASN A 34 37.14 -8.06 -6.08
N HIS A 35 37.79 -8.90 -6.85
CA HIS A 35 37.21 -9.98 -7.64
C HIS A 35 36.38 -10.96 -6.79
N GLY A 36 35.16 -11.30 -7.25
CA GLY A 36 34.33 -12.37 -6.67
C GLY A 36 32.83 -12.21 -6.89
N THR A 37 32.39 -12.07 -8.15
CA THR A 37 31.02 -11.69 -8.57
C THR A 37 29.95 -12.78 -8.49
N GLU A 38 30.06 -13.76 -7.59
CA GLU A 38 29.00 -14.78 -7.41
C GLU A 38 28.50 -14.90 -5.97
N ASN A 39 29.19 -14.32 -4.98
CA ASN A 39 28.83 -14.44 -3.57
C ASN A 39 28.56 -13.11 -2.84
N ALA A 40 28.68 -11.96 -3.50
CA ALA A 40 28.49 -10.65 -2.86
C ALA A 40 27.01 -10.32 -2.56
N VAL A 41 26.06 -10.99 -3.23
CA VAL A 41 24.61 -10.89 -2.88
C VAL A 41 24.30 -11.65 -1.59
N ALA A 42 25.18 -12.56 -1.16
CA ALA A 42 25.04 -13.37 0.05
C ALA A 42 25.89 -12.86 1.24
N ALA A 43 26.86 -11.96 1.03
CA ALA A 43 27.82 -11.56 2.07
C ALA A 43 27.44 -10.30 2.87
N GLY A 44 26.32 -9.63 2.53
CA GLY A 44 25.75 -8.47 3.27
C GLY A 44 24.39 -8.74 3.91
N SER A 45 24.07 -10.03 4.10
CA SER A 45 22.72 -10.59 4.26
C SER A 45 21.85 -9.92 5.34
N ASP A 46 22.41 -9.53 6.49
CA ASP A 46 21.59 -8.96 7.59
C ASP A 46 21.28 -7.47 7.39
N SER A 47 22.28 -6.65 7.04
CA SER A 47 22.08 -5.20 6.92
C SER A 47 21.20 -4.82 5.73
N GLY A 48 21.33 -5.55 4.61
CA GLY A 48 20.49 -5.36 3.43
C GLY A 48 19.03 -5.68 3.71
N LEU A 49 18.75 -6.82 4.36
CA LEU A 49 17.38 -7.21 4.75
C LEU A 49 16.75 -6.22 5.72
N ILE A 50 17.50 -5.74 6.72
CA ILE A 50 17.00 -4.76 7.68
C ILE A 50 16.67 -3.44 6.97
N SER A 51 17.55 -2.97 6.07
CA SER A 51 17.29 -1.73 5.34
C SER A 51 16.07 -1.84 4.43
N VAL A 52 15.95 -2.91 3.62
CA VAL A 52 14.83 -3.08 2.68
C VAL A 52 13.51 -3.30 3.41
N SER A 53 13.49 -4.10 4.47
CA SER A 53 12.28 -4.28 5.30
C SER A 53 11.86 -2.97 5.98
N ALA A 54 12.79 -2.17 6.51
CA ALA A 54 12.47 -0.87 7.08
C ALA A 54 11.89 0.10 6.05
N ILE A 55 12.44 0.13 4.84
CA ILE A 55 11.95 1.01 3.78
C ILE A 55 10.57 0.54 3.29
N SER A 56 10.34 -0.77 3.10
CA SER A 56 9.03 -1.35 2.75
C SER A 56 7.97 -1.08 3.83
N ALA A 57 8.33 -1.17 5.11
CA ALA A 57 7.46 -0.77 6.21
C ALA A 57 7.10 0.72 6.15
N LEU A 58 8.06 1.59 5.82
CA LEU A 58 7.80 3.02 5.70
C LEU A 58 6.89 3.33 4.51
N THR A 59 7.14 2.74 3.34
CA THR A 59 6.32 2.94 2.15
C THR A 59 4.90 2.45 2.35
N THR A 60 4.70 1.30 3.00
CA THR A 60 3.37 0.79 3.34
C THR A 60 2.60 1.70 4.27
N ILE A 61 3.23 2.21 5.33
CA ILE A 61 2.59 3.15 6.25
C ILE A 61 2.21 4.44 5.52
N VAL A 62 3.10 5.00 4.70
CA VAL A 62 2.84 6.21 3.93
C VAL A 62 1.74 5.98 2.89
N ALA A 63 1.79 4.87 2.16
CA ALA A 63 0.77 4.50 1.18
C ALA A 63 -0.60 4.33 1.84
N ALA A 64 -0.68 3.58 2.95
CA ALA A 64 -1.93 3.41 3.70
C ALA A 64 -2.45 4.75 4.25
N ALA A 65 -1.59 5.57 4.85
CA ALA A 65 -1.99 6.88 5.39
C ALA A 65 -2.51 7.82 4.29
N THR A 66 -1.82 7.90 3.15
CA THR A 66 -2.26 8.74 2.02
C THR A 66 -3.58 8.27 1.45
N LEU A 67 -3.81 6.95 1.32
CA LEU A 67 -5.07 6.37 0.87
C LEU A 67 -6.20 6.65 1.85
N ILE A 68 -5.98 6.48 3.15
CA ILE A 68 -6.97 6.80 4.20
C ILE A 68 -7.31 8.29 4.15
N ILE A 69 -6.33 9.20 4.11
CA ILE A 69 -6.58 10.64 4.05
C ILE A 69 -7.39 11.00 2.80
N ARG A 70 -7.06 10.41 1.65
CA ARG A 70 -7.81 10.66 0.40
C ARG A 70 -9.25 10.13 0.50
N LEU A 71 -9.42 8.93 1.04
CA LEU A 71 -10.73 8.34 1.28
C LEU A 71 -11.57 9.21 2.22
N ARG A 72 -10.98 9.79 3.26
CA ARG A 72 -11.67 10.73 4.16
C ARG A 72 -12.02 12.04 3.47
N ALA A 73 -11.12 12.59 2.65
CA ALA A 73 -11.35 13.85 1.96
C ALA A 73 -12.45 13.74 0.89
N SER A 74 -12.55 12.61 0.20
CA SER A 74 -13.57 12.33 -0.82
C SER A 74 -14.82 11.66 -0.22
N ALA A 75 -14.88 11.48 1.10
CA ALA A 75 -15.96 10.74 1.77
C ALA A 75 -17.40 11.21 1.48
N PRO A 76 -17.72 12.53 1.40
CA PRO A 76 -19.09 12.96 1.12
C PRO A 76 -19.51 12.74 -0.35
N ARG A 77 -18.59 12.40 -1.25
CA ARG A 77 -18.83 12.27 -2.70
C ARG A 77 -18.71 10.83 -3.23
N LEU A 78 -18.23 9.91 -2.42
CA LEU A 78 -17.95 8.53 -2.82
C LEU A 78 -19.15 7.60 -2.63
N SER A 79 -19.32 6.63 -3.52
CA SER A 79 -20.32 5.58 -3.33
C SER A 79 -19.93 4.62 -2.22
N LYS A 80 -20.94 3.95 -1.65
CA LYS A 80 -20.76 2.90 -0.63
C LYS A 80 -19.89 1.74 -1.14
N MET A 81 -19.98 1.41 -2.43
CA MET A 81 -19.23 0.30 -3.04
C MET A 81 -17.73 0.61 -3.06
N THR A 82 -17.36 1.82 -3.47
CA THR A 82 -15.94 2.23 -3.55
C THR A 82 -15.32 2.38 -2.18
N ALA A 83 -16.09 2.87 -1.21
CA ALA A 83 -15.63 2.91 0.18
C ALA A 83 -15.32 1.50 0.74
N MET A 84 -16.12 0.50 0.37
CA MET A 84 -15.92 -0.91 0.75
C MET A 84 -14.67 -1.48 0.07
N MET A 85 -14.51 -1.29 -1.23
CA MET A 85 -13.29 -1.73 -1.93
C MET A 85 -12.02 -1.04 -1.43
N ALA A 86 -12.11 0.25 -1.09
CA ALA A 86 -10.97 1.00 -0.58
C ALA A 86 -10.54 0.52 0.81
N SER A 87 -11.48 0.23 1.73
CA SER A 87 -11.13 -0.30 3.04
C SER A 87 -10.52 -1.70 2.94
N MET A 88 -11.07 -2.55 2.07
CA MET A 88 -10.54 -3.88 1.77
C MET A 88 -9.10 -3.81 1.28
N ALA A 89 -8.80 -2.92 0.32
CA ALA A 89 -7.47 -2.79 -0.25
C ALA A 89 -6.42 -2.27 0.73
N VAL A 90 -6.77 -1.27 1.56
CA VAL A 90 -5.88 -0.77 2.62
C VAL A 90 -5.54 -1.88 3.61
N ALA A 91 -6.55 -2.65 4.03
CA ALA A 91 -6.34 -3.79 4.92
C ALA A 91 -5.47 -4.87 4.28
N MET A 92 -5.69 -5.20 3.00
CA MET A 92 -4.86 -6.17 2.27
C MET A 92 -3.38 -5.77 2.25
N ILE A 93 -3.10 -4.53 1.85
CA ILE A 93 -1.72 -4.05 1.68
C ILE A 93 -0.96 -4.03 3.00
N THR A 94 -1.61 -3.51 4.05
CA THR A 94 -1.00 -3.39 5.38
C THR A 94 -0.84 -4.74 6.07
N GLY A 95 -1.83 -5.64 5.96
CA GLY A 95 -1.79 -6.98 6.54
C GLY A 95 -0.81 -7.90 5.82
N LEU A 96 -0.73 -7.83 4.49
CA LEU A 96 0.15 -8.69 3.70
C LEU A 96 1.62 -8.32 3.94
N ILE A 97 1.98 -7.04 3.81
CA ILE A 97 3.37 -6.61 4.00
C ILE A 97 3.76 -6.65 5.49
N GLY A 98 2.89 -6.19 6.39
CA GLY A 98 3.11 -6.30 7.83
C GLY A 98 3.30 -7.76 8.27
N GLY A 99 2.45 -8.67 7.79
CA GLY A 99 2.57 -10.11 8.04
C GLY A 99 3.87 -10.70 7.48
N THR A 100 4.26 -10.34 6.26
CA THR A 100 5.49 -10.85 5.63
C THR A 100 6.75 -10.39 6.37
N LEU A 101 6.84 -9.12 6.78
CA LEU A 101 7.96 -8.61 7.56
C LEU A 101 8.09 -9.31 8.91
N LEU A 102 6.97 -9.48 9.61
CA LEU A 102 6.94 -10.19 10.89
C LEU A 102 7.26 -11.67 10.73
N GLY A 103 6.90 -12.29 9.59
CA GLY A 103 7.19 -13.69 9.29
C GLY A 103 8.69 -13.93 9.12
N ILE A 104 9.36 -12.99 8.46
CA ILE A 104 10.82 -13.01 8.30
C ILE A 104 11.52 -12.80 9.66
N TRP A 105 11.05 -11.86 10.48
CA TRP A 105 11.70 -11.50 11.74
C TRP A 105 11.48 -12.49 12.88
N LEU A 106 10.24 -12.95 13.09
CA LEU A 106 9.93 -13.81 14.24
C LEU A 106 10.21 -15.29 13.95
N GLN A 107 10.37 -15.68 12.67
CA GLN A 107 10.57 -17.07 12.20
C GLN A 107 9.53 -18.07 12.72
N SER A 108 8.44 -17.58 13.32
CA SER A 108 7.38 -18.35 13.94
C SER A 108 6.05 -17.97 13.32
N LEU A 109 5.42 -18.94 12.66
CA LEU A 109 4.14 -18.76 11.97
C LEU A 109 3.05 -18.25 12.92
N PHE A 110 3.01 -18.76 14.16
CA PHE A 110 1.97 -18.39 15.11
C PHE A 110 2.05 -16.91 15.49
N PHE A 111 3.21 -16.46 15.98
CA PHE A 111 3.36 -15.06 16.40
C PHE A 111 3.26 -14.09 15.22
N SER A 112 3.88 -14.43 14.08
CA SER A 112 3.77 -13.61 12.87
C SER A 112 2.33 -13.45 12.41
N THR A 113 1.53 -14.51 12.48
CA THR A 113 0.12 -14.46 12.07
C THR A 113 -0.70 -13.60 13.03
N VAL A 114 -0.52 -13.77 14.34
CA VAL A 114 -1.26 -12.98 15.35
C VAL A 114 -0.98 -11.49 15.17
N PHE A 115 0.29 -11.10 15.04
CA PHE A 115 0.65 -9.70 14.83
C PHE A 115 0.23 -9.19 13.44
N GLY A 116 0.43 -9.97 12.37
CA GLY A 116 0.02 -9.60 11.02
C GLY A 116 -1.49 -9.37 10.89
N VAL A 117 -2.30 -10.27 11.45
CA VAL A 117 -3.76 -10.14 11.51
C VAL A 117 -4.16 -8.92 12.33
N THR A 118 -3.53 -8.69 13.49
CA THR A 118 -3.84 -7.54 14.33
C THR A 118 -3.59 -6.22 13.60
N ILE A 119 -2.47 -6.11 12.89
CA ILE A 119 -2.14 -4.92 12.08
C ILE A 119 -3.13 -4.75 10.93
N GLY A 120 -3.42 -5.81 10.18
CA GLY A 120 -4.35 -5.76 9.04
C GLY A 120 -5.78 -5.39 9.46
N VAL A 121 -6.26 -5.96 10.58
CA VAL A 121 -7.58 -5.63 11.15
C VAL A 121 -7.62 -4.18 11.62
N ALA A 122 -6.61 -3.71 12.36
CA ALA A 122 -6.54 -2.33 12.84
C ALA A 122 -6.55 -1.32 11.66
N ALA A 123 -5.76 -1.59 10.61
CA ALA A 123 -5.73 -0.76 9.41
C ALA A 123 -7.08 -0.77 8.66
N GLY A 124 -7.71 -1.94 8.52
CA GLY A 124 -9.03 -2.08 7.91
C GLY A 124 -10.13 -1.33 8.67
N MET A 125 -10.09 -1.35 10.00
CA MET A 125 -11.02 -0.58 10.84
C MET A 125 -10.84 0.93 10.63
N LEU A 126 -9.60 1.42 10.67
CA LEU A 126 -9.29 2.85 10.51
C LEU A 126 -9.69 3.39 9.13
N ALA A 127 -9.55 2.58 8.08
CA ALA A 127 -9.96 2.93 6.73
C ALA A 127 -11.49 2.89 6.57
N GLY A 128 -12.15 1.83 7.05
CA GLY A 128 -13.59 1.62 6.90
C GLY A 128 -14.48 2.54 7.75
N GLN A 129 -13.97 3.02 8.90
CA GLN A 129 -14.74 3.84 9.85
C GLN A 129 -15.32 5.12 9.21
N THR A 130 -14.71 5.58 8.12
CA THR A 130 -15.08 6.85 7.51
C THR A 130 -16.39 6.85 6.71
N HIS A 131 -16.97 5.69 6.39
CA HIS A 131 -18.16 5.61 5.51
C HIS A 131 -19.29 4.73 6.03
N SER A 132 -19.03 3.47 6.37
CA SER A 132 -20.09 2.54 6.75
C SER A 132 -19.58 1.40 7.60
N TRP A 133 -20.47 0.85 8.44
CA TRP A 133 -20.19 -0.35 9.22
C TRP A 133 -19.85 -1.57 8.35
N LEU A 134 -20.47 -1.67 7.17
CA LEU A 134 -20.18 -2.73 6.20
C LEU A 134 -18.75 -2.62 5.64
N ALA A 135 -18.27 -1.40 5.36
CA ALA A 135 -16.90 -1.19 4.91
C ALA A 135 -15.87 -1.53 6.01
N VAL A 136 -16.20 -1.31 7.29
CA VAL A 136 -15.38 -1.76 8.42
C VAL A 136 -15.29 -3.28 8.45
N LEU A 137 -16.42 -3.98 8.32
CA LEU A 137 -16.44 -5.45 8.32
C LEU A 137 -15.63 -6.03 7.15
N ASP A 138 -15.77 -5.47 5.95
CA ASP A 138 -15.01 -5.94 4.78
C ASP A 138 -13.50 -5.70 4.94
N GLY A 139 -13.13 -4.53 5.47
CA GLY A 139 -11.75 -4.22 5.84
C GLY A 139 -11.19 -5.16 6.90
N MET A 140 -11.96 -5.51 7.94
CA MET A 140 -11.51 -6.44 8.98
C MET A 140 -11.31 -7.86 8.42
N LEU A 141 -12.29 -8.39 7.68
CA LEU A 141 -12.20 -9.73 7.09
C LEU A 141 -11.00 -9.82 6.12
N SER A 142 -10.83 -8.79 5.29
CA SER A 142 -9.68 -8.63 4.41
C SER A 142 -8.35 -8.57 5.18
N GLY A 143 -8.31 -7.85 6.30
CA GLY A 143 -7.15 -7.75 7.19
C GLY A 143 -6.76 -9.09 7.80
N VAL A 144 -7.74 -9.90 8.21
CA VAL A 144 -7.50 -11.27 8.70
C VAL A 144 -6.90 -12.13 7.59
N MET A 145 -7.49 -12.11 6.40
CA MET A 145 -7.03 -12.92 5.27
C MET A 145 -5.61 -12.53 4.82
N SER A 146 -5.33 -11.24 4.67
CA SER A 146 -4.01 -10.74 4.28
C SER A 146 -2.94 -10.96 5.35
N GLY A 147 -3.29 -10.80 6.64
CA GLY A 147 -2.36 -11.05 7.74
C GLY A 147 -1.91 -12.50 7.81
N MET A 148 -2.84 -13.45 7.64
CA MET A 148 -2.50 -14.88 7.59
C MET A 148 -1.64 -15.23 6.37
N MET A 149 -2.05 -14.77 5.18
CA MET A 149 -1.33 -15.06 3.94
C MET A 149 0.06 -14.39 3.93
N GLY A 150 0.17 -13.16 4.44
CA GLY A 150 1.42 -12.43 4.56
C GLY A 150 2.41 -13.12 5.49
N ALA A 151 1.95 -13.57 6.67
CA ALA A 151 2.79 -14.32 7.62
C ALA A 151 3.28 -15.66 7.04
N MET A 152 2.39 -16.38 6.36
CA MET A 152 2.76 -17.63 5.68
C MET A 152 3.80 -17.39 4.59
N LEU A 153 3.61 -16.35 3.76
CA LEU A 153 4.60 -15.96 2.76
C LEU A 153 5.94 -15.61 3.42
N GLY A 154 5.96 -14.83 4.49
CA GLY A 154 7.18 -14.40 5.17
C GLY A 154 8.05 -15.54 5.70
N VAL A 155 7.44 -16.58 6.29
CA VAL A 155 8.19 -17.75 6.79
C VAL A 155 8.65 -18.66 5.65
N MET A 156 7.86 -18.80 4.58
CA MET A 156 8.23 -19.65 3.45
C MET A 156 9.39 -19.09 2.63
N ILE A 157 9.42 -17.77 2.40
CA ILE A 157 10.44 -17.12 1.55
C ILE A 157 11.80 -16.95 2.26
N LEU A 158 11.85 -17.19 3.57
CA LEU A 158 13.05 -17.02 4.39
C LEU A 158 14.23 -17.88 3.91
N GLN A 159 13.95 -19.04 3.30
CA GLN A 159 14.99 -20.00 2.88
C GLN A 159 15.48 -19.83 1.44
N GLU A 160 14.85 -18.96 0.65
CA GLU A 160 15.20 -18.76 -0.77
C GLU A 160 15.81 -17.37 -1.00
N HIS A 161 14.97 -16.37 -1.28
CA HIS A 161 15.39 -15.02 -1.63
C HIS A 161 14.46 -13.96 -1.01
N PRO A 162 14.55 -13.73 0.32
CA PRO A 162 13.64 -12.81 1.02
C PRO A 162 13.72 -11.37 0.48
N LEU A 163 14.90 -10.87 0.11
CA LEU A 163 15.08 -9.53 -0.48
C LEU A 163 14.29 -9.34 -1.78
N LEU A 164 14.40 -10.31 -2.69
CA LEU A 164 13.81 -10.21 -4.02
C LEU A 164 12.28 -10.31 -3.96
N MET A 165 11.77 -11.10 -3.01
CA MET A 165 10.33 -11.22 -2.77
C MET A 165 9.72 -9.95 -2.16
N ILE A 166 10.38 -9.32 -1.19
CA ILE A 166 9.91 -8.02 -0.64
C ILE A 166 9.86 -6.97 -1.75
N LEU A 167 10.90 -6.89 -2.58
CA LEU A 167 10.94 -5.96 -3.71
C LEU A 167 9.81 -6.22 -4.71
N PHE A 168 9.56 -7.48 -5.05
CA PHE A 168 8.47 -7.86 -5.94
C PHE A 168 7.08 -7.50 -5.38
N MET A 169 6.86 -7.74 -4.08
CA MET A 169 5.62 -7.37 -3.39
C MET A 169 5.43 -5.85 -3.36
N ASP A 170 6.49 -5.08 -3.09
CA ASP A 170 6.44 -3.61 -3.09
C ASP A 170 6.05 -3.07 -4.48
N VAL A 171 6.56 -3.65 -5.57
CA VAL A 171 6.20 -3.24 -6.93
C VAL A 171 4.72 -3.50 -7.22
N ILE A 172 4.21 -4.69 -6.89
CA ILE A 172 2.78 -5.03 -7.08
C ILE A 172 1.91 -4.10 -6.24
N MET A 173 2.33 -3.83 -5.00
CA MET A 173 1.62 -2.94 -4.09
C MET A 173 1.53 -1.52 -4.64
N LEU A 174 2.62 -0.98 -5.20
CA LEU A 174 2.61 0.33 -5.86
C LEU A 174 1.63 0.38 -7.04
N VAL A 175 1.58 -0.67 -7.85
CA VAL A 175 0.62 -0.77 -8.96
C VAL A 175 -0.81 -0.82 -8.44
N ALA A 176 -1.09 -1.61 -7.40
CA ALA A 176 -2.41 -1.73 -6.79
C ALA A 176 -2.90 -0.43 -6.12
N VAL A 177 -2.01 0.26 -5.41
CA VAL A 177 -2.30 1.59 -4.83
C VAL A 177 -2.56 2.60 -5.94
N GLY A 178 -1.75 2.59 -6.99
CA GLY A 178 -1.91 3.47 -8.15
C GLY A 178 -3.25 3.26 -8.86
N SER A 179 -3.64 2.00 -9.10
CA SER A 179 -4.92 1.68 -9.74
C SER A 179 -6.12 2.07 -8.89
N LEU A 180 -6.07 1.80 -7.58
CA LEU A 180 -7.12 2.20 -6.65
C LEU A 180 -7.26 3.72 -6.54
N TYR A 181 -6.14 4.44 -6.53
CA TYR A 181 -6.15 5.89 -6.52
C TYR A 181 -6.81 6.46 -7.79
N GLN A 182 -6.51 5.89 -8.96
CA GLN A 182 -7.17 6.28 -10.21
C GLN A 182 -8.67 5.98 -10.18
N ALA A 183 -9.08 4.84 -9.63
CA ALA A 183 -10.49 4.48 -9.49
C ALA A 183 -11.26 5.50 -8.61
N ILE A 184 -10.72 5.84 -7.44
CA ILE A 184 -11.30 6.84 -6.54
C ILE A 184 -11.37 8.22 -7.23
N ALA A 185 -10.32 8.61 -7.96
CA ALA A 185 -10.29 9.88 -8.68
C ALA A 185 -11.30 9.95 -9.85
N ALA A 186 -11.51 8.84 -10.55
CA ALA A 186 -12.49 8.76 -11.63
C ALA A 186 -13.92 8.96 -11.12
N GLU A 187 -14.26 8.35 -9.99
CA GLU A 187 -15.59 8.47 -9.38
C GLU A 187 -15.83 9.85 -8.75
N ASP A 188 -14.83 10.41 -8.07
CA ASP A 188 -14.88 11.78 -7.52
C ASP A 188 -15.19 12.79 -8.64
N ASN A 189 -14.50 12.67 -9.78
CA ASN A 189 -14.74 13.52 -10.95
C ASN A 189 -16.15 13.34 -11.53
N GLN A 190 -16.65 12.10 -11.64
CA GLN A 190 -18.00 11.84 -12.16
C GLN A 190 -19.09 12.48 -11.28
N SER A 191 -18.92 12.47 -9.96
CA SER A 191 -19.84 13.14 -9.03
C SER A 191 -19.87 14.67 -9.24
N GLU A 192 -18.71 15.30 -9.52
CA GLU A 192 -18.64 16.75 -9.78
C GLU A 192 -19.39 17.14 -11.07
N TRP A 193 -19.33 16.33 -12.13
CA TRP A 193 -20.06 16.61 -13.38
C TRP A 193 -21.59 16.51 -13.19
N GLN A 194 -22.06 15.56 -12.39
CA GLN A 194 -23.49 15.41 -12.08
C GLN A 194 -24.03 16.63 -11.31
N ASP A 195 -23.30 17.11 -10.29
CA ASP A 195 -23.64 18.32 -9.53
C ASP A 195 -23.73 19.56 -10.45
N GLN A 196 -22.82 19.68 -11.42
CA GLN A 196 -22.81 20.80 -12.37
C GLN A 196 -23.99 20.76 -13.35
N GLN A 197 -24.37 19.57 -13.84
CA GLN A 197 -25.51 19.44 -14.74
C GLN A 197 -26.83 19.78 -14.03
N LEU A 198 -27.02 19.34 -12.78
CA LEU A 198 -28.20 19.69 -11.98
C LEU A 198 -28.32 21.21 -11.79
N LYS A 199 -27.24 21.88 -11.40
CA LYS A 199 -27.22 23.35 -11.24
C LYS A 199 -27.47 24.09 -12.54
N THR A 200 -27.07 23.52 -13.67
CA THR A 200 -27.31 24.13 -14.99
C THR A 200 -28.78 23.97 -15.39
N ALA A 201 -29.38 22.79 -15.18
CA ALA A 201 -30.79 22.52 -15.46
C ALA A 201 -31.75 23.35 -14.59
N GLU A 202 -31.44 23.58 -13.31
CA GLU A 202 -32.23 24.46 -12.43
C GLU A 202 -32.24 25.92 -12.91
N ARG A 203 -31.13 26.39 -13.52
CA ARG A 203 -31.04 27.75 -14.04
C ARG A 203 -31.85 27.95 -15.32
N THR A 204 -31.85 26.97 -16.22
CA THR A 204 -32.62 27.04 -17.47
C THR A 204 -34.11 26.70 -17.31
N GLY A 205 -34.52 26.02 -16.24
CA GLY A 205 -35.94 25.76 -15.94
C GLY A 205 -36.66 26.87 -15.18
N ALA A 206 -35.94 27.91 -14.75
CA ALA A 206 -36.46 29.05 -14.00
C ALA A 206 -36.66 30.32 -14.86
N GLU A 207 -36.35 30.26 -16.15
CA GLU A 207 -36.61 31.30 -17.17
C GLU A 207 -37.80 30.90 -18.06
#